data_AF-A0A1H2ZWB6-F1
#
_entry.id   AF-A0A1H2ZWB6-F1
#
_cell.length_a   1.000
_cell.length_b   1.000
_cell.length_c   1.000
_cell.angle_alpha   90.00
_cell.angle_beta   90.00
_cell.angle_gamma   90.00
#
_symmetry.space_group_name_H-M   'P 1'
#
loop_
_entity.id
_entity.type
_entity.pdbx_description
1 polymer ?
#
loop_
_entity_poly.entity_id
_entity_poly.type
_entity_poly.pdbx_seq_one_letter_code
_entity_poly.pdbx_strand_id
1 'polypeptide(L)'
;MKPDTRTAMQRLIEEVRAAIPFDAAQARVCSGDCSGCSQKLLDYLEGELAAWEQRLAEGDRPSLADLSRLAKTARKIHRVLVRNGILAEEAEPR
;
A
#
# COMPACT_ATOMS: atom_id res chain seq x y z
N MET A 1 -22.18 12.23 1.24
CA MET A 1 -22.71 10.85 1.15
C MET A 1 -21.57 9.91 1.51
N LYS A 2 -21.75 8.95 2.45
CA LYS A 2 -20.68 7.98 2.76
C LYS A 2 -20.53 7.04 1.55
N PRO A 3 -19.31 6.84 1.04
CA PRO A 3 -19.09 5.88 -0.05
C PRO A 3 -19.43 4.47 0.44
N ASP A 4 -19.91 3.61 -0.46
CA ASP A 4 -20.02 2.19 -0.21
C ASP A 4 -18.61 1.55 -0.10
N THR A 5 -18.55 0.31 0.41
CA THR A 5 -17.26 -0.33 0.69
C THR A 5 -16.44 -0.63 -0.56
N ARG A 6 -17.08 -0.86 -1.72
CA ARG A 6 -16.39 -1.06 -3.00
C ARG A 6 -15.71 0.24 -3.42
N THR A 7 -16.46 1.35 -3.41
CA THR A 7 -15.90 2.68 -3.69
C THR A 7 -14.79 3.05 -2.71
N ALA A 8 -14.96 2.74 -1.42
CA ALA A 8 -13.93 2.98 -0.41
C ALA A 8 -12.65 2.16 -0.65
N MET A 9 -12.77 0.92 -1.12
CA MET A 9 -11.61 0.06 -1.41
C MET A 9 -10.86 0.55 -2.65
N GLN A 10 -11.58 0.95 -3.70
CA GLN A 10 -10.98 1.55 -4.89
C GLN A 10 -10.17 2.81 -4.55
N ARG A 11 -10.75 3.73 -3.78
CA ARG A 11 -10.06 4.93 -3.32
C ARG A 11 -8.84 4.61 -2.45
N LEU A 12 -8.96 3.64 -1.55
CA LEU A 12 -7.82 3.21 -0.73
C LEU A 12 -6.68 2.66 -1.60
N ILE A 13 -6.98 1.87 -2.63
CA ILE A 13 -5.97 1.37 -3.55
C ILE A 13 -5.29 2.51 -4.30
N GLU A 14 -6.07 3.47 -4.81
CA GLU A 14 -5.55 4.68 -5.49
C GLU A 14 -4.65 5.51 -4.57
N GLU A 15 -5.06 5.76 -3.33
CA GLU A 15 -4.29 6.47 -2.31
C GLU A 15 -2.95 5.76 -2.02
N VAL A 16 -2.98 4.43 -1.87
CA VAL A 16 -1.77 3.64 -1.62
C VAL A 16 -0.82 3.65 -2.82
N ARG A 17 -1.35 3.54 -4.05
CA ARG A 17 -0.56 3.63 -5.29
C ARG A 17 0.08 5.01 -5.48
N ALA A 18 -0.60 6.08 -5.05
CA ALA A 18 -0.06 7.43 -5.09
C ALA A 18 1.04 7.66 -4.04
N ALA A 19 0.90 7.08 -2.84
CA ALA A 19 1.83 7.29 -1.73
C ALA A 19 3.08 6.40 -1.78
N ILE A 20 3.05 5.27 -2.50
CA ILE A 20 4.13 4.27 -2.49
C ILE A 20 4.76 4.16 -3.88
N PRO A 21 6.11 4.27 -3.99
CA PRO A 21 6.80 4.38 -5.26
C PRO A 21 7.13 2.99 -5.82
N PHE A 22 6.12 2.22 -6.22
CA PHE A 22 6.28 0.86 -6.75
C PHE A 22 7.23 0.81 -7.96
N ASP A 23 7.24 1.84 -8.80
CA ASP A 23 8.06 1.89 -10.03
C ASP A 23 9.48 2.44 -9.81
N ALA A 24 9.79 3.02 -8.64
CA ALA A 24 11.04 3.74 -8.45
C ALA A 24 12.23 2.78 -8.27
N ALA A 25 13.27 2.94 -9.09
CA ALA A 25 14.46 2.10 -9.02
C ALA A 25 15.16 2.15 -7.64
N GLN A 26 15.09 3.29 -6.95
CA GLN A 26 15.58 3.47 -5.59
C GLN A 26 14.86 2.61 -4.55
N ALA A 27 13.60 2.25 -4.78
CA ALA A 27 12.83 1.35 -3.92
C ALA A 27 13.30 -0.12 -4.03
N ARG A 28 14.10 -0.42 -5.07
CA ARG A 28 14.71 -1.71 -5.36
C ARG A 28 16.17 -1.82 -4.90
N VAL A 29 16.72 -0.79 -4.24
CA VAL A 29 18.10 -0.81 -3.73
C VAL A 29 18.14 -1.55 -2.39
N CYS A 30 18.81 -2.71 -2.38
CA CYS A 30 19.04 -3.50 -1.18
C CYS A 30 20.19 -2.89 -0.37
N SER A 31 19.92 -2.42 0.86
CA SER A 31 20.93 -1.86 1.77
C SER A 31 21.71 -2.90 2.59
N GLY A 32 21.43 -4.19 2.39
CA GLY A 32 22.09 -5.30 3.12
C GLY A 32 21.54 -5.57 4.53
N ASP A 33 20.63 -4.73 5.04
CA ASP A 33 19.88 -5.01 6.27
C ASP A 33 18.66 -5.90 5.94
N CYS A 34 18.80 -7.21 6.17
CA CYS A 34 17.77 -8.21 5.87
C CYS A 34 16.58 -8.20 6.85
N SER A 35 16.50 -7.22 7.77
CA SER A 35 15.44 -7.04 8.76
C SER A 35 14.17 -6.38 8.17
N GLY A 36 13.70 -6.86 7.02
CA GLY A 36 12.57 -6.31 6.28
C GLY A 36 13.00 -5.60 5.00
N CYS A 37 13.44 -6.38 4.01
CA CYS A 37 13.81 -5.86 2.69
C CYS A 37 12.61 -5.14 2.07
N SER A 38 12.79 -3.84 1.82
CA SER A 38 11.77 -2.96 1.25
C SER A 38 11.19 -3.49 -0.05
N GLN A 39 12.02 -4.12 -0.89
CA GLN A 39 11.56 -4.73 -2.14
C GLN A 39 10.51 -5.81 -1.90
N LYS A 40 10.74 -6.77 -1.00
CA LYS A 40 9.76 -7.82 -0.71
C LYS A 40 8.45 -7.27 -0.16
N LEU A 41 8.52 -6.18 0.62
CA LEU A 41 7.33 -5.52 1.14
C LEU A 41 6.56 -4.80 0.04
N LEU A 42 7.26 -4.18 -0.93
CA LEU A 42 6.65 -3.59 -2.11
C LEU A 42 5.99 -4.65 -2.98
N ASP A 43 6.70 -5.74 -3.30
CA ASP A 43 6.17 -6.86 -4.09
C ASP A 43 4.91 -7.46 -3.43
N TYR A 44 4.95 -7.64 -2.11
CA TYR A 44 3.81 -8.13 -1.35
C TYR A 44 2.61 -7.16 -1.43
N LEU A 45 2.84 -5.86 -1.22
CA LEU A 45 1.77 -4.87 -1.25
C LEU A 45 1.19 -4.73 -2.66
N GLU A 46 2.03 -4.73 -3.69
CA GLU A 46 1.59 -4.70 -5.09
C GLU A 46 0.67 -5.88 -5.41
N GLY A 47 1.05 -7.08 -4.96
CA GLY A 47 0.22 -8.28 -5.09
C GLY A 47 -1.13 -8.16 -4.37
N GLU A 48 -1.16 -7.62 -3.15
CA GLU A 48 -2.40 -7.38 -2.41
C GLU A 48 -3.32 -6.38 -3.13
N LEU A 49 -2.77 -5.29 -3.68
CA LEU A 49 -3.53 -4.30 -4.43
C LEU A 49 -4.10 -4.91 -5.71
N ALA A 50 -3.29 -5.62 -6.49
CA ALA A 50 -3.72 -6.30 -7.71
C ALA A 50 -4.80 -7.35 -7.44
N ALA A 51 -4.66 -8.13 -6.35
CA ALA A 51 -5.68 -9.10 -5.94
C ALA A 51 -7.01 -8.42 -5.59
N TRP A 52 -6.98 -7.28 -4.89
CA TRP A 52 -8.19 -6.52 -4.60
C TRP A 52 -8.81 -5.89 -5.86
N GLU A 53 -8.01 -5.31 -6.75
CA GLU A 53 -8.49 -4.76 -8.02
C GLU A 53 -9.22 -5.83 -8.84
N GLN A 54 -8.64 -7.04 -8.93
CA GLN A 54 -9.26 -8.17 -9.62
C GLN A 54 -10.58 -8.59 -8.96
N ARG A 55 -10.61 -8.74 -7.63
CA ARG A 55 -11.85 -9.08 -6.90
C ARG A 55 -12.94 -8.03 -7.12
N LEU A 56 -12.57 -6.74 -7.08
CA LEU A 56 -13.51 -5.66 -7.38
C LEU A 56 -14.01 -5.75 -8.83
N ALA A 57 -13.16 -6.07 -9.80
CA ALA A 57 -13.56 -6.28 -11.19
C ALA A 57 -14.57 -7.43 -11.34
N GLU A 58 -14.41 -8.49 -10.55
CA GLU A 58 -15.31 -9.66 -10.50
C GLU A 58 -16.64 -9.39 -9.75
N GLY A 59 -16.83 -8.18 -9.22
CA GLY A 59 -18.06 -7.78 -8.53
C GLY A 59 -18.06 -8.04 -7.02
N ASP A 60 -16.91 -8.48 -6.49
CA ASP A 60 -16.73 -8.78 -5.07
C ASP A 60 -16.91 -7.50 -4.23
N ARG A 61 -17.50 -7.65 -3.03
CA ARG A 61 -17.77 -6.52 -2.12
C ARG A 61 -16.92 -6.64 -0.85
N PRO A 62 -15.90 -5.79 -0.69
CA PRO A 62 -15.07 -5.81 0.51
C PRO A 62 -15.87 -5.45 1.76
N SER A 63 -15.47 -6.00 2.90
CA SER A 63 -15.97 -5.62 4.21
C SER A 63 -15.20 -4.42 4.79
N LEU A 64 -15.73 -3.81 5.85
CA LEU A 64 -15.00 -2.80 6.63
C LEU A 64 -13.72 -3.38 7.27
N ALA A 65 -13.73 -4.67 7.60
CA ALA A 65 -12.56 -5.35 8.14
C ALA A 65 -11.46 -5.48 7.08
N ASP A 66 -11.82 -5.74 5.83
CA ASP A 66 -10.88 -5.82 4.71
C ASP A 66 -10.21 -4.48 4.43
N LEU A 67 -11.00 -3.40 4.37
CA LEU A 67 -10.51 -2.02 4.28
C LEU A 67 -9.51 -1.71 5.40
N SER A 68 -9.90 -2.06 6.63
CA SER A 68 -9.05 -1.84 7.82
C SER A 68 -7.75 -2.64 7.76
N ARG A 69 -7.77 -3.85 7.21
CA ARG A 69 -6.58 -4.69 7.05
C ARG A 69 -5.65 -4.10 5.99
N LEU A 70 -6.15 -3.79 4.80
CA LEU A 70 -5.34 -3.22 3.72
C LEU A 70 -4.70 -1.90 4.16
N ALA A 71 -5.47 -0.99 4.78
CA ALA A 71 -4.96 0.28 5.27
C ALA A 71 -3.85 0.11 6.33
N LYS A 72 -3.99 -0.88 7.24
CA LYS A 72 -2.96 -1.19 8.25
C LYS A 72 -1.70 -1.76 7.61
N THR A 73 -1.85 -2.66 6.65
CA THR A 73 -0.74 -3.25 5.90
C THR A 73 0.03 -2.17 5.14
N ALA A 74 -0.65 -1.34 4.35
CA ALA A 74 -0.05 -0.25 3.61
C ALA A 74 0.69 0.74 4.52
N ARG A 75 0.06 1.17 5.63
CA ARG A 75 0.70 2.07 6.61
C ARG A 75 1.95 1.47 7.25
N LYS A 76 1.93 0.16 7.57
CA LYS A 76 3.11 -0.52 8.14
C LYS A 76 4.25 -0.54 7.14
N ILE A 77 3.97 -0.82 5.87
CA ILE A 77 4.96 -0.87 4.79
C ILE A 77 5.53 0.52 4.54
N HIS A 78 4.68 1.54 4.41
CA HIS A 78 5.10 2.94 4.29
C HIS A 78 6.10 3.35 5.38
N ARG A 79 5.82 3.02 6.66
CA ARG A 79 6.75 3.31 7.77
C ARG A 79 8.11 2.61 7.62
N VAL A 80 8.13 1.37 7.13
CA VAL A 80 9.39 0.66 6.87
C VAL A 80 10.15 1.32 5.72
N LEU A 81 9.45 1.75 4.65
CA LEU A 81 10.07 2.46 3.53
C LEU A 81 10.70 3.79 3.97
N VAL A 82 10.00 4.57 4.80
CA VAL A 82 10.54 5.80 5.41
C VAL A 82 11.76 5.51 6.26
N ARG A 83 11.67 4.52 7.16
CA ARG A 83 12.80 4.11 8.03
C ARG A 83 14.01 3.66 7.21
N ASN A 84 13.78 3.00 6.08
CA ASN A 84 14.83 2.50 5.20
C ASN A 84 15.32 3.59 4.21
N GLY A 85 14.85 4.83 4.32
CA GLY A 85 15.28 5.97 3.50
C GLY A 85 14.80 5.96 2.05
N ILE A 86 13.79 5.13 1.72
CA ILE A 86 13.23 5.04 0.36
C ILE A 86 12.20 6.14 0.11
N LEU A 87 11.45 6.50 1.16
CA LEU A 87 10.49 7.58 1.16
C LEU A 87 10.99 8.69 2.09
N ALA A 88 10.77 9.95 1.69
CA ALA A 88 10.85 11.06 2.63
C ALA A 88 9.64 11.01 3.57
N GLU A 89 9.79 11.48 4.81
CA GLU A 89 8.60 11.87 5.59
C GLU A 89 7.93 13.03 4.86
N GLU A 90 6.91 12.75 4.06
CA GLU A 90 5.98 13.82 3.67
C GLU A 90 5.25 14.24 4.94
N ALA A 91 5.57 15.44 5.41
CA ALA A 91 4.90 16.07 6.53
C ALA A 91 3.40 16.22 6.21
N GLU A 92 2.56 15.36 6.77
CA GLU A 92 1.11 15.57 6.80
C GLU A 92 0.85 16.97 7.39
N PRO A 93 0.12 17.87 6.69
CA PRO A 93 -0.36 19.09 7.33
C PRO A 93 -1.39 18.69 8.39
N ARG A 94 -1.11 19.11 9.63
CA ARG A 94 -1.95 18.95 10.83
C ARG A 94 -3.38 19.43 10.66
#